data_AF-A0A5C6FFR5-F1
#
_entry.id   AF-A0A5C6FFR5-F1
#
_cell.length_a   1.000
_cell.length_b   1.000
_cell.length_c   1.000
_cell.angle_alpha   90.00
_cell.angle_beta   90.00
_cell.angle_gamma   90.00
#
_symmetry.space_group_name_H-M   'P 1'
#
loop_
_entity.id
_entity.type
_entity.pdbx_description
1 polymer ?
#
loop_
_entity_poly.entity_id
_entity_poly.type
_entity_poly.pdbx_seq_one_letter_code
_entity_poly.pdbx_strand_id
1 'polypeptide(L)'
;MFRGSGQIHSDFRIRSRDGHLDLTDGLQIHLLELPKYAVPSDSRVITDPVEAWQYFFRRANEMTTQEIEQRFNSPAFTEAAEVLDMIQRTPQQRSQYELRLKAQRDDRARLQQARLEGKAEGKAEGIIKALRGVLGIEPTSLDELSLEQLETIASDLQRQIRERGV
;
A
#
# COMPACT_ATOMS: atom_id res chain seq x y z
N MET A 1 7.61 -39.46 0.60
CA MET A 1 8.39 -38.94 -0.55
C MET A 1 8.96 -40.14 -1.31
N PHE A 2 8.88 -40.15 -2.65
CA PHE A 2 9.07 -41.34 -3.47
C PHE A 2 10.57 -41.72 -3.55
N ARG A 3 11.05 -42.39 -2.50
CA ARG A 3 12.47 -42.78 -2.35
C ARG A 3 12.97 -43.73 -3.45
N GLY A 4 12.05 -44.39 -4.16
CA GLY A 4 12.37 -45.33 -5.24
C GLY A 4 12.39 -44.75 -6.67
N SER A 5 11.97 -43.49 -6.89
CA SER A 5 12.03 -42.87 -8.22
C SER A 5 13.24 -41.93 -8.33
N GLY A 6 13.94 -41.95 -9.46
CA GLY A 6 14.98 -40.95 -9.77
C GLY A 6 14.41 -39.63 -10.30
N GLN A 7 13.11 -39.58 -10.57
CA GLN A 7 12.45 -38.43 -11.19
C GLN A 7 12.27 -37.28 -10.17
N ILE A 8 12.59 -36.07 -10.60
CA ILE A 8 12.48 -34.83 -9.82
C ILE A 8 11.05 -34.27 -9.86
N HIS A 9 10.35 -34.54 -10.96
CA HIS A 9 8.96 -34.17 -11.19
C HIS A 9 8.12 -35.43 -11.40
N SER A 10 6.97 -35.50 -10.73
CA SER A 10 5.98 -36.55 -10.97
C SER A 10 4.66 -35.91 -11.36
N ASP A 11 4.08 -36.42 -12.43
CA ASP A 11 2.81 -35.98 -13.01
C ASP A 11 1.76 -37.09 -12.83
N PHE A 12 0.79 -36.85 -11.96
CA PHE A 12 -0.30 -37.79 -11.70
C PHE A 12 -1.59 -37.30 -12.38
N ARG A 13 -2.16 -38.17 -13.23
CA ARG A 13 -3.38 -37.93 -14.00
C ARG A 13 -4.40 -39.04 -13.77
N ILE A 14 -5.68 -38.77 -14.07
CA ILE A 14 -6.73 -39.80 -14.09
C ILE A 14 -6.70 -40.50 -15.44
N ARG A 15 -6.42 -41.81 -15.45
CA ARG A 15 -6.20 -42.61 -16.66
C ARG A 15 -6.97 -43.92 -16.61
N SER A 16 -7.21 -44.53 -17.77
CA SER A 16 -7.67 -45.90 -17.90
C SER A 16 -6.70 -46.87 -17.19
N ARG A 17 -7.19 -48.06 -16.82
CA ARG A 17 -6.39 -49.05 -16.07
C ARG A 17 -5.12 -49.49 -16.81
N ASP A 18 -5.16 -49.52 -18.14
CA ASP A 18 -4.02 -49.81 -19.03
C ASP A 18 -3.11 -48.59 -19.26
N GLY A 19 -3.52 -47.39 -18.83
CA GLY A 19 -2.73 -46.16 -18.87
C GLY A 19 -2.66 -45.47 -20.23
N HIS A 20 -3.39 -45.96 -21.24
CA HIS A 20 -3.34 -45.43 -22.60
C HIS A 20 -4.31 -44.27 -22.86
N LEU A 21 -5.34 -44.11 -22.04
CA LEU A 21 -6.36 -43.07 -22.21
C LEU A 21 -6.45 -42.21 -20.95
N ASP A 22 -6.18 -40.92 -21.10
CA ASP A 22 -6.48 -39.94 -20.05
C ASP A 22 -7.99 -39.69 -20.03
N LEU A 23 -8.63 -39.81 -18.86
CA LEU A 23 -10.08 -39.63 -18.72
C LEU A 23 -10.47 -38.15 -18.92
N THR A 24 -9.63 -37.25 -18.42
CA THR A 24 -9.84 -35.79 -18.45
C THR A 24 -8.53 -35.05 -18.24
N ASP A 25 -8.45 -33.85 -18.80
CA ASP A 25 -7.42 -32.82 -18.55
C ASP A 25 -7.80 -31.90 -17.38
N GLY A 26 -8.97 -32.08 -16.76
CA GLY A 26 -9.47 -31.23 -15.68
C GLY A 26 -8.83 -31.45 -14.31
N LEU A 27 -8.04 -32.51 -14.13
CA LEU A 27 -7.29 -32.75 -12.89
C LEU A 27 -5.91 -33.35 -13.17
N GLN A 28 -4.89 -32.61 -12.75
CA GLN A 28 -3.50 -33.02 -12.81
C GLN A 28 -2.81 -32.64 -11.49
N ILE A 29 -2.06 -33.56 -10.91
CA ILE A 29 -1.32 -33.32 -9.66
C ILE A 29 0.18 -33.40 -9.99
N HIS A 30 0.87 -32.27 -9.86
CA HIS A 30 2.31 -32.20 -10.02
C HIS A 30 3.00 -32.24 -8.66
N LEU A 31 3.96 -33.16 -8.52
CA LEU A 31 4.82 -33.24 -7.35
C LEU A 31 6.25 -32.87 -7.75
N LEU A 32 6.82 -31.92 -7.03
CA LEU A 32 8.20 -31.45 -7.21
C LEU A 32 9.05 -31.89 -6.02
N GLU A 33 10.02 -32.78 -6.25
CA GLU A 33 10.93 -33.25 -5.22
C GLU A 33 12.19 -32.38 -5.18
N LEU A 34 12.06 -31.18 -4.62
CA LEU A 34 13.12 -30.16 -4.55
C LEU A 34 14.49 -30.64 -4.03
N PRO A 35 14.60 -31.58 -3.06
CA PRO A 35 15.90 -32.08 -2.62
C PRO A 35 16.70 -32.79 -3.72
N LYS A 36 16.02 -33.35 -4.73
CA LYS A 36 16.65 -34.02 -5.88
C LYS A 36 17.06 -33.05 -6.98
N TYR A 37 16.59 -31.80 -6.93
CA TYR A 37 16.91 -30.79 -7.92
C TYR A 37 18.30 -30.19 -7.67
N ALA A 38 19.20 -30.38 -8.64
CA ALA A 38 20.50 -29.74 -8.69
C ALA A 38 20.33 -28.38 -9.39
N VAL A 39 20.51 -27.30 -8.63
CA VAL A 39 20.40 -25.94 -9.15
C VAL A 39 21.51 -25.72 -10.19
N PRO A 40 21.18 -25.39 -11.45
CA PRO A 40 22.18 -25.03 -12.46
C PRO A 40 22.98 -23.81 -12.01
N SER A 41 24.31 -23.87 -12.18
CA SER A 41 25.23 -22.76 -11.88
C SER A 41 25.32 -21.73 -13.01
N ASP A 42 24.75 -22.03 -14.18
CA ASP A 42 24.72 -21.13 -15.33
C ASP A 42 23.73 -19.97 -15.12
N SER A 43 23.85 -18.94 -15.95
CA SER A 43 22.94 -17.78 -15.98
C SER A 43 21.84 -17.92 -17.04
N ARG A 44 21.62 -19.13 -17.59
CA ARG A 44 20.69 -19.31 -18.70
C ARG A 44 19.24 -19.06 -18.27
N VAL A 45 18.46 -18.53 -19.22
CA VAL A 45 17.00 -18.43 -19.09
C VAL A 45 16.44 -19.85 -19.01
N ILE A 46 15.59 -20.09 -18.01
CA ILE A 46 14.94 -21.39 -17.82
C ILE A 46 13.65 -21.38 -18.64
N THR A 47 13.56 -22.28 -19.61
CA THR A 47 12.43 -22.37 -20.55
C THR A 47 11.41 -23.43 -20.16
N ASP A 48 11.83 -24.47 -19.43
CA ASP A 48 10.92 -25.50 -18.93
C ASP A 48 10.13 -24.96 -17.72
N PRO A 49 8.79 -24.93 -17.76
CA PRO A 49 7.98 -24.37 -16.67
C PRO A 49 8.18 -25.09 -15.33
N VAL A 50 8.43 -26.41 -15.37
CA VAL A 50 8.60 -27.21 -14.17
C VAL A 50 9.98 -26.94 -13.55
N GLU A 51 11.04 -26.91 -14.35
CA GLU A 51 12.39 -26.47 -13.94
C GLU A 51 12.36 -25.05 -13.38
N ALA A 52 11.57 -24.15 -13.99
CA ALA A 52 11.45 -22.77 -13.55
C ALA A 52 10.88 -22.67 -12.13
N TRP A 53 9.80 -23.39 -11.84
CA TRP A 53 9.24 -23.46 -10.50
C TRP A 53 10.19 -24.15 -9.50
N GLN A 54 10.89 -25.21 -9.91
CA GLN A 54 11.88 -25.89 -9.05
C GLN A 54 13.04 -24.94 -8.66
N TYR A 55 13.55 -24.16 -9.62
CA TYR A 55 14.57 -23.15 -9.36
C TYR A 55 14.03 -22.05 -8.45
N PHE A 56 12.85 -21.51 -8.76
CA PHE A 56 12.22 -20.46 -7.97
C PHE A 56 12.09 -20.88 -6.51
N PHE A 57 11.53 -22.06 -6.22
CA PHE A 57 11.41 -22.55 -4.84
C PHE A 57 12.74 -22.80 -4.13
N ARG A 58 13.84 -22.98 -4.86
CA ARG A 58 15.17 -23.24 -4.28
C ARG A 58 16.05 -22.01 -4.12
N ARG A 59 15.85 -20.96 -4.92
CA ARG A 59 16.77 -19.82 -5.03
C ARG A 59 16.10 -18.45 -4.96
N ALA A 60 14.79 -18.34 -5.10
CA ALA A 60 14.12 -17.03 -5.15
C ALA A 60 14.32 -16.18 -3.88
N ASN A 61 14.64 -16.81 -2.74
CA ASN A 61 14.94 -16.10 -1.49
C ASN A 61 16.29 -15.37 -1.50
N GLU A 62 17.19 -15.71 -2.42
CA GLU A 62 18.51 -15.09 -2.57
C GLU A 62 18.56 -14.13 -3.77
N MET A 63 17.44 -13.93 -4.45
CA MET A 63 17.34 -13.14 -5.67
C MET A 63 16.45 -11.92 -5.46
N THR A 64 16.78 -10.84 -6.15
CA THR A 64 15.93 -9.65 -6.28
C THR A 64 14.80 -9.88 -7.30
N THR A 65 13.72 -9.11 -7.20
CA THR A 65 12.60 -9.15 -8.18
C THR A 65 13.09 -8.99 -9.62
N GLN A 66 14.04 -8.08 -9.86
CA GLN A 66 14.62 -7.82 -11.18
C GLN A 66 15.42 -9.03 -11.71
N GLU A 67 16.16 -9.73 -10.84
CA GLU A 67 16.89 -10.95 -11.24
C GLU A 67 15.93 -12.10 -11.56
N ILE A 68 14.81 -12.22 -10.84
CA ILE A 68 13.77 -13.21 -11.12
C ILE A 68 13.11 -12.91 -12.48
N GLU A 69 12.76 -11.66 -12.76
CA GLU A 69 12.20 -11.24 -14.06
C GLU A 69 13.14 -11.55 -15.24
N GLN A 70 14.44 -11.29 -15.08
CA GLN A 70 15.42 -11.59 -16.13
C GLN A 70 15.65 -13.10 -16.32
N ARG A 71 15.55 -13.87 -15.23
CA ARG A 71 15.76 -15.32 -15.23
C ARG A 71 14.56 -16.07 -15.80
N PHE A 72 13.35 -15.56 -15.55
CA PHE A 72 12.08 -16.17 -15.94
C PHE A 72 11.27 -15.21 -16.81
N ASN A 73 11.16 -15.52 -18.10
CA ASN A 73 10.38 -14.71 -19.05
C ASN A 73 8.87 -15.02 -18.95
N SER A 74 8.29 -14.96 -17.76
CA SER A 74 6.86 -15.24 -17.52
C SER A 74 6.29 -14.36 -16.41
N PRO A 75 5.12 -13.70 -16.65
CA PRO A 75 4.48 -12.81 -15.67
C PRO A 75 4.17 -13.48 -14.31
N ALA A 76 3.93 -14.80 -14.31
CA ALA A 76 3.61 -15.53 -13.08
C ALA A 76 4.76 -15.51 -12.07
N PHE A 77 6.02 -15.48 -12.54
CA PHE A 77 7.19 -15.40 -11.66
C PHE A 77 7.42 -13.99 -11.15
N THR A 78 7.06 -12.96 -11.91
CA THR A 78 7.06 -11.57 -11.47
C THR A 78 6.08 -11.39 -10.30
N GLU A 79 4.83 -11.83 -10.47
CA GLU A 79 3.82 -11.76 -9.40
C GLU A 79 4.27 -12.54 -8.16
N ALA A 80 4.81 -13.75 -8.35
CA ALA A 80 5.33 -14.55 -7.24
C ALA A 80 6.50 -13.88 -6.51
N ALA A 81 7.38 -13.17 -7.24
CA ALA A 81 8.49 -12.42 -6.66
C ALA A 81 8.04 -11.22 -5.84
N GLU A 82 7.03 -10.48 -6.31
CA GLU A 82 6.44 -9.36 -5.56
C GLU A 82 5.80 -9.83 -4.25
N VAL A 83 5.05 -10.93 -4.31
CA VAL A 83 4.47 -11.57 -3.13
C VAL A 83 5.57 -12.04 -2.18
N LEU A 84 6.64 -12.63 -2.70
CA LEU A 84 7.78 -13.07 -1.91
C LEU A 84 8.49 -11.88 -1.23
N ASP A 85 8.74 -10.78 -1.93
CA ASP A 85 9.30 -9.55 -1.34
C ASP A 85 8.40 -9.02 -0.20
N MET A 86 7.09 -8.98 -0.43
CA MET A 86 6.13 -8.58 0.59
C MET A 86 6.17 -9.49 1.83
N ILE A 87 6.29 -10.82 1.64
CA ILE A 87 6.37 -11.80 2.73
C ILE A 87 7.71 -11.71 3.46
N GLN A 88 8.82 -11.52 2.75
CA GLN A 88 10.16 -11.43 3.33
C GLN A 88 10.38 -10.17 4.17
N ARG A 89 9.60 -9.11 3.96
CA ARG A 89 9.66 -7.92 4.82
C ARG A 89 9.40 -8.31 6.28
N THR A 90 10.42 -8.13 7.11
CA THR A 90 10.36 -8.39 8.56
C THR A 90 9.28 -7.53 9.23
N PRO A 91 8.71 -7.96 10.38
CA PRO A 91 7.78 -7.13 11.15
C PRO A 91 8.33 -5.73 11.43
N GLN A 92 9.65 -5.61 11.63
CA GLN A 92 10.36 -4.35 11.81
C GLN A 92 10.35 -3.48 10.55
N GLN A 93 10.62 -4.04 9.37
CA GLN A 93 10.56 -3.31 8.10
C GLN A 93 9.13 -2.89 7.75
N ARG A 94 8.13 -3.74 8.04
CA ARG A 94 6.71 -3.40 7.90
C ARG A 94 6.31 -2.25 8.84
N SER A 95 6.72 -2.32 10.11
CA SER A 95 6.47 -1.26 11.08
C SER A 95 7.13 0.06 10.69
N GLN A 96 8.39 0.04 10.21
CA GLN A 96 9.05 1.25 9.70
C GLN A 96 8.33 1.86 8.51
N TYR A 97 7.82 1.03 7.60
CA TYR A 97 7.02 1.48 6.46
C TYR A 97 5.68 2.09 6.92
N GLU A 98 4.97 1.44 7.85
CA GLU A 98 3.72 1.95 8.44
C GLU A 98 3.93 3.28 9.17
N LEU A 99 5.02 3.42 9.93
CA LEU A 99 5.38 4.67 10.61
C LEU A 99 5.63 5.80 9.61
N ARG A 100 6.34 5.53 8.50
CA ARG A 100 6.55 6.53 7.43
C ARG A 100 5.22 6.93 6.79
N LEU A 101 4.35 5.96 6.50
CA LEU A 101 3.04 6.22 5.92
C LEU A 101 2.14 7.01 6.87
N LYS A 102 2.19 6.69 8.17
CA LYS A 102 1.51 7.45 9.23
C LYS A 102 2.01 8.89 9.28
N ALA A 103 3.32 9.12 9.28
CA ALA A 103 3.90 10.46 9.31
C ALA A 103 3.45 11.31 8.11
N GLN A 104 3.47 10.73 6.89
CA GLN A 104 2.97 11.43 5.70
C GLN A 104 1.48 11.81 5.79
N ARG A 105 0.65 10.93 6.35
CA ARG A 105 -0.78 11.19 6.56
C ARG A 105 -1.02 12.25 7.62
N ASP A 106 -0.28 12.20 8.72
CA ASP A 106 -0.35 13.17 9.80
C ASP A 106 0.06 14.57 9.30
N ASP A 107 1.11 14.67 8.49
CA ASP A 107 1.54 15.94 7.90
C ASP A 107 0.49 16.50 6.92
N ARG A 108 -0.08 15.64 6.07
CA ARG A 108 -1.17 16.04 5.17
C ARG A 108 -2.41 16.51 5.94
N ALA A 109 -2.78 15.80 7.00
CA ALA A 109 -3.89 16.16 7.86
C ALA A 109 -3.63 17.50 8.57
N ARG A 110 -2.42 17.72 9.09
CA ARG A 110 -2.02 18.99 9.72
C ARG A 110 -2.09 20.16 8.76
N LEU A 111 -1.57 20.00 7.54
CA LEU A 111 -1.64 21.04 6.50
C LEU A 111 -3.10 21.34 6.08
N GLN A 112 -3.93 20.29 5.96
CA GLN A 112 -5.33 20.45 5.65
C GLN A 112 -6.06 21.19 6.77
N GLN A 113 -5.82 20.81 8.03
CA GLN A 113 -6.41 21.44 9.20
C GLN A 113 -6.01 22.91 9.29
N ALA A 114 -4.72 23.24 9.19
CA ALA A 114 -4.24 24.61 9.19
C ALA A 114 -4.86 25.46 8.07
N ARG A 115 -5.11 24.85 6.90
CA ARG A 115 -5.81 25.54 5.79
C ARG A 115 -7.29 25.78 6.09
N LEU A 116 -7.96 24.86 6.77
CA LEU A 116 -9.36 25.02 7.17
C LEU A 116 -9.49 26.08 8.27
N GLU A 117 -8.63 26.03 9.28
CA GLU A 117 -8.55 27.01 10.37
C GLU A 117 -8.30 28.41 9.82
N GLY A 118 -7.24 28.61 9.01
CA GLY A 118 -6.97 29.94 8.43
C GLY A 118 -8.07 30.47 7.52
N LYS A 119 -8.85 29.59 6.86
CA LYS A 119 -10.06 30.02 6.13
C LYS A 119 -11.18 30.46 7.05
N ALA A 120 -11.38 29.76 8.16
CA ALA A 120 -12.41 30.08 9.15
C ALA A 120 -12.07 31.39 9.87
N GLU A 121 -10.82 31.55 10.30
CA GLU A 121 -10.30 32.77 10.92
C GLU A 121 -10.45 33.97 9.97
N GLY A 122 -9.98 33.86 8.73
CA GLY A 122 -10.12 34.94 7.75
C GLY A 122 -11.57 35.33 7.46
N LYS A 123 -12.51 34.37 7.53
CA LYS A 123 -13.94 34.66 7.43
C LYS A 123 -14.47 35.39 8.66
N ALA A 124 -14.12 34.93 9.86
CA ALA A 124 -14.54 35.54 11.11
C ALA A 124 -14.00 36.97 11.25
N GLU A 125 -12.72 37.18 10.93
CA GLU A 125 -12.11 38.51 10.87
C GLU A 125 -12.84 39.44 9.89
N GLY A 126 -13.16 38.94 8.69
CA GLY A 126 -13.90 39.71 7.69
C GLY A 126 -15.26 40.17 8.20
N ILE A 127 -15.97 39.30 8.94
CA ILE A 127 -17.23 39.62 9.60
C ILE A 127 -17.02 40.70 10.69
N ILE A 128 -16.04 40.53 11.58
CA ILE A 128 -15.74 41.51 12.65
C ILE A 128 -15.41 42.88 12.06
N LYS A 129 -14.54 42.92 11.03
CA LYS A 129 -14.14 44.16 10.34
C LYS A 129 -15.37 44.86 9.75
N ALA A 130 -16.29 44.13 9.12
CA ALA A 130 -17.53 44.67 8.59
C ALA A 130 -18.46 45.21 9.68
N LEU A 131 -18.68 44.46 10.76
CA LEU A 131 -19.56 44.86 11.87
C LEU A 131 -19.03 46.10 12.60
N ARG A 132 -17.71 46.18 12.83
CA ARG A 132 -17.06 47.35 13.41
C ARG A 132 -17.23 48.59 12.53
N GLY A 133 -17.10 48.43 11.22
CA GLY A 133 -17.35 49.51 10.26
C GLY A 133 -18.77 50.07 10.34
N VAL A 134 -19.78 49.22 10.52
CA VAL A 134 -21.18 49.64 10.73
C VAL A 134 -21.36 50.37 12.06
N LEU A 135 -20.68 49.93 13.11
CA LEU A 135 -20.78 50.52 14.45
C LEU A 135 -19.91 51.77 14.64
N GLY A 136 -19.05 52.11 13.68
CA GLY A 136 -18.07 53.20 13.78
C GLY A 136 -16.97 52.94 14.81
N ILE A 137 -16.63 51.67 15.06
CA ILE A 137 -15.58 51.27 16.00
C ILE A 137 -14.24 51.19 15.25
N GLU A 138 -13.19 51.77 15.82
CA GLU A 138 -11.84 51.72 15.26
C GLU A 138 -11.33 50.28 15.09
N PRO A 139 -10.63 49.95 13.99
CA PRO A 139 -10.10 48.62 13.76
C PRO A 139 -8.95 48.31 14.72
N THR A 140 -9.09 47.24 15.49
CA THR A 140 -8.02 46.65 16.32
C THR A 140 -7.48 45.38 15.66
N SER A 141 -6.18 45.09 15.89
CA SER A 141 -5.55 43.85 15.41
C SER A 141 -6.30 42.59 15.88
N LEU A 142 -6.36 41.60 14.99
CA LEU A 142 -7.00 40.29 15.22
C LEU A 142 -6.01 39.12 15.06
N ASP A 143 -4.74 39.40 14.73
CA ASP A 143 -3.77 38.43 14.21
C ASP A 143 -3.32 37.36 15.22
N GLU A 144 -3.62 37.55 16.50
CA GLU A 144 -3.25 36.63 17.60
C GLU A 144 -4.46 35.97 18.27
N LEU A 145 -5.66 36.16 17.73
CA LEU A 145 -6.88 35.62 18.30
C LEU A 145 -7.19 34.24 17.74
N SER A 146 -7.60 33.31 18.60
CA SER A 146 -8.10 32.02 18.16
C SER A 146 -9.45 32.16 17.46
N LEU A 147 -9.80 31.19 16.62
CA LEU A 147 -11.10 31.13 15.96
C LEU A 147 -12.28 31.30 16.95
N GLU A 148 -12.21 30.66 18.12
CA GLU A 148 -13.24 30.77 19.17
C GLU A 148 -13.37 32.21 19.71
N GLN A 149 -12.25 32.90 19.89
CA GLN A 149 -12.24 34.30 20.33
C GLN A 149 -12.84 35.21 19.25
N LEU A 150 -12.50 34.99 17.98
CA LEU A 150 -13.07 35.73 16.85
C LEU A 150 -14.59 35.53 16.74
N GLU A 151 -15.07 34.29 16.86
CA GLU A 151 -16.50 33.98 16.83
C GLU A 151 -17.26 34.65 17.99
N THR A 152 -16.66 34.66 19.19
CA THR A 152 -17.21 35.34 20.36
C THR A 152 -17.37 36.84 20.11
N ILE A 153 -16.31 37.49 19.62
CA ILE A 153 -16.34 38.94 19.29
C ILE A 153 -17.38 39.23 18.21
N ALA A 154 -17.45 38.40 17.16
CA ALA A 154 -18.44 38.57 16.09
C ALA A 154 -19.88 38.49 16.63
N SER A 155 -20.15 37.54 17.51
CA SER A 155 -21.46 37.36 18.15
C SER A 155 -21.84 38.57 19.02
N ASP A 156 -20.91 39.08 19.83
CA ASP A 156 -21.14 40.25 20.68
C ASP A 156 -21.42 41.51 19.86
N LEU A 157 -20.68 41.73 18.77
CA LEU A 157 -20.91 42.87 17.87
C LEU A 157 -22.27 42.76 17.16
N GLN A 158 -22.67 41.55 16.72
CA GLN A 158 -24.01 41.32 16.16
C GLN A 158 -25.13 41.58 17.18
N ARG A 159 -24.91 41.27 18.46
CA ARG A 159 -25.87 41.60 19.52
C ARG A 159 -25.99 43.11 19.69
N GLN A 160 -24.88 43.84 19.76
CA GLN A 160 -24.89 45.30 19.89
C GLN A 160 -25.63 46.00 18.73
N ILE A 161 -25.46 45.53 17.49
CA ILE A 161 -26.19 46.09 16.33
C ILE A 161 -27.70 45.85 16.47
N ARG A 162 -28.11 44.65 16.90
CA ARG A 162 -29.52 44.33 17.11
C ARG A 162 -30.15 45.19 18.22
N GLU A 163 -29.41 45.47 19.28
CA GLU A 163 -29.87 46.33 20.38
C GLU A 163 -29.97 47.81 19.99
N ARG A 164 -29.18 48.29 19.01
CA ARG A 164 -29.25 49.67 18.49
C ARG A 164 -30.30 49.87 17.39
N GLY A 165 -30.80 48.79 16.79
CA GLY A 165 -31.78 48.81 15.69
C GLY A 165 -33.24 48.71 16.11
N VAL A 166 -33.52 48.68 17.42
CA VAL A 166 -34.86 48.76 18.04
C VAL A 166 -34.99 50.12 18.71
#